data_AF-B1BYZ3-F1
#
_entry.id   AF-B1BYZ3-F1
#
_cell.length_a   1.000
_cell.length_b   1.000
_cell.length_c   1.000
_cell.angle_alpha   90.00
_cell.angle_beta   90.00
_cell.angle_gamma   90.00
#
_symmetry.space_group_name_H-M   'P 1'
#
loop_
_entity.id
_entity.type
_entity.pdbx_description
1 polymer ?
#
loop_
_entity_poly.entity_id
_entity_poly.type
_entity_poly.pdbx_seq_one_letter_code
_entity_poly.pdbx_strand_id
1 'polypeptide(L)'
;MDKVKKDFLIFYLARNAIATFFITLIAFVCDFMIYFDMTTSRAIMKIFTDNIYTTLYFLLLWILNYLLFEIYKIVVDGIKYDGKIEIRPKIGDKKIISYDVIILIVIFILLIFIEFERLFRFNFILLVLFMILRGIKEEIKYYKK
;
A
#
# COMPACT_ATOMS: atom_id res chain seq x y z
N MET A 1 -0.09 9.00 28.84
CA MET A 1 -0.21 7.87 27.90
C MET A 1 0.92 6.89 28.22
N ASP A 2 0.60 5.69 28.71
CA ASP A 2 1.61 4.74 29.20
C ASP A 2 2.70 4.45 28.16
N LYS A 3 3.95 4.33 28.62
CA LYS A 3 5.13 4.04 27.80
C LYS A 3 4.88 2.87 26.83
N VAL A 4 4.19 1.83 27.32
CA VAL A 4 3.77 0.65 26.56
C VAL A 4 2.87 0.97 25.35
N LYS A 5 1.92 1.92 25.47
CA LYS A 5 1.04 2.32 24.36
C LYS A 5 1.81 3.09 23.28
N LYS A 6 2.78 3.91 23.69
CA LYS A 6 3.65 4.65 22.76
C LYS A 6 4.57 3.71 21.97
N ASP A 7 5.17 2.74 22.65
CA ASP A 7 6.04 1.75 22.00
C ASP A 7 5.26 0.91 20.98
N PHE A 8 4.04 0.49 21.32
CA PHE A 8 3.15 -0.23 20.39
C PHE A 8 2.82 0.57 19.12
N LEU A 9 2.60 1.88 19.26
CA LEU A 9 2.33 2.77 18.12
C LEU A 9 3.55 2.86 17.19
N ILE A 10 4.76 2.98 17.76
CA ILE A 10 6.00 3.06 16.99
C ILE A 10 6.21 1.77 16.18
N PHE A 11 6.05 0.60 16.80
CA PHE A 11 6.16 -0.68 16.10
C PHE A 11 5.15 -0.80 14.95
N TYR A 12 3.92 -0.31 15.17
CA TYR A 12 2.88 -0.34 14.15
C TYR A 12 3.21 0.56 12.95
N LEU A 13 3.69 1.78 13.20
CA LEU A 13 4.12 2.73 12.16
C LEU A 13 5.33 2.17 11.39
N ALA A 14 6.33 1.66 12.10
CA ALA A 14 7.55 1.09 11.52
C ALA A 14 7.23 -0.09 10.58
N ARG A 15 6.32 -0.98 10.97
CA ARG A 15 5.91 -2.10 10.11
C ARG A 15 5.31 -1.63 8.78
N ASN A 16 4.48 -0.59 8.80
CA ASN A 16 3.86 -0.07 7.58
C ASN A 16 4.87 0.69 6.72
N ALA A 17 5.78 1.43 7.35
CA ALA A 17 6.91 2.08 6.67
C ALA A 17 7.80 1.04 5.97
N ILE A 18 8.10 -0.08 6.62
CA ILE A 18 8.87 -1.19 6.03
C ILE A 18 8.11 -1.84 4.86
N ALA A 19 6.80 -2.09 5.01
CA ALA A 19 6.03 -2.70 3.92
C ALA A 19 5.99 -1.81 2.67
N THR A 20 5.74 -0.51 2.86
CA THR A 20 5.73 0.47 1.77
C THR A 20 7.14 0.72 1.20
N PHE A 21 8.19 0.55 2.00
CA PHE A 21 9.57 0.56 1.53
C PHE A 21 9.82 -0.57 0.54
N PHE A 22 9.46 -1.81 0.90
CA PHE A 22 9.63 -2.96 0.01
C PHE A 22 8.81 -2.86 -1.27
N ILE A 23 7.58 -2.33 -1.19
CA ILE A 23 6.76 -2.06 -2.39
C ILE A 23 7.49 -1.12 -3.35
N THR A 24 8.01 0.00 -2.82
CA THR A 24 8.76 0.98 -3.61
C THR A 24 10.03 0.36 -4.18
N LEU A 25 10.74 -0.44 -3.39
CA LEU A 25 11.98 -1.12 -3.80
C LEU A 25 11.72 -2.09 -4.94
N ILE A 26 10.68 -2.92 -4.83
CA ILE A 26 10.30 -3.86 -5.89
C ILE A 26 9.94 -3.09 -7.16
N ALA A 27 9.16 -2.00 -7.05
CA ALA A 27 8.78 -1.20 -8.22
C ALA A 27 10.01 -0.61 -8.95
N PHE A 28 10.94 0.01 -8.20
CA PHE A 28 12.18 0.55 -8.77
C PHE A 28 13.07 -0.53 -9.38
N VAL A 29 13.24 -1.66 -8.69
CA VAL A 29 14.05 -2.77 -9.19
C VAL A 29 13.45 -3.32 -10.48
N CYS A 30 12.15 -3.59 -10.53
CA CYS A 30 11.48 -4.06 -11.74
C CYS A 30 11.60 -3.06 -12.89
N ASP A 31 11.36 -1.77 -12.64
CA ASP A 31 11.47 -0.73 -13.66
C ASP A 31 12.90 -0.62 -14.20
N PHE A 32 13.91 -0.65 -13.33
CA PHE A 32 15.31 -0.52 -13.72
C PHE A 32 15.83 -1.74 -14.46
N MET A 33 15.42 -2.94 -14.04
CA MET A 33 15.74 -4.17 -14.76
C MET A 33 15.22 -4.11 -16.20
N ILE A 34 13.99 -3.62 -16.40
CA ILE A 34 13.38 -3.51 -17.73
C ILE A 34 14.01 -2.36 -18.54
N TYR A 35 14.18 -1.18 -17.93
CA TYR A 35 14.63 0.02 -18.65
C TYR A 35 16.09 -0.04 -19.07
N PHE A 36 16.96 -0.56 -18.20
CA PHE A 36 18.39 -0.58 -18.41
C PHE A 36 18.93 -1.97 -18.77
N ASP A 37 18.05 -2.98 -18.91
CA ASP A 37 18.41 -4.37 -19.15
C ASP A 37 19.52 -4.88 -18.21
N MET A 38 19.23 -4.82 -16.91
CA MET A 38 20.21 -5.14 -15.87
C MET A 38 19.71 -6.16 -14.86
N THR A 39 20.63 -6.80 -14.15
CA THR A 39 20.31 -7.75 -13.09
C THR A 39 19.75 -7.04 -11.85
N THR A 40 19.00 -7.77 -11.03
CA THR A 40 18.42 -7.28 -9.77
C THR A 40 19.46 -6.66 -8.85
N SER A 41 20.64 -7.28 -8.70
CA SER A 41 21.71 -6.75 -7.84
C SER A 41 22.24 -5.41 -8.34
N ARG A 42 22.42 -5.26 -9.66
CA ARG A 42 22.85 -3.99 -10.25
C ARG A 42 21.77 -2.92 -10.12
N ALA A 43 20.49 -3.28 -10.24
CA ALA A 43 19.38 -2.36 -10.03
C ALA A 43 19.37 -1.81 -8.60
N ILE A 44 19.55 -2.67 -7.59
CA ILE A 44 19.64 -2.24 -6.18
C ILE A 44 20.83 -1.30 -5.97
N MET A 45 22.01 -1.65 -6.49
CA MET A 45 23.19 -0.77 -6.42
C MET A 45 22.92 0.59 -7.09
N LYS A 46 22.23 0.59 -8.22
CA LYS A 46 21.89 1.82 -8.94
C LYS A 46 20.91 2.71 -8.18
N ILE A 47 20.00 2.12 -7.41
CA ILE A 47 19.04 2.85 -6.58
C ILE A 47 19.75 3.58 -5.43
N PHE A 48 20.73 2.96 -4.77
CA PHE A 48 21.29 3.47 -3.51
C PHE A 48 22.69 4.06 -3.62
N THR A 49 23.46 3.72 -4.66
CA THR A 49 24.91 3.98 -4.71
C THR A 49 25.34 4.77 -5.94
N ASP A 50 24.73 4.54 -7.10
CA ASP A 50 25.21 5.17 -8.35
C ASP A 50 24.97 6.70 -8.37
N ASN A 51 23.82 7.19 -7.88
CA ASN A 51 23.49 8.62 -7.90
C ASN A 51 22.52 9.03 -6.77
N ILE A 52 22.86 10.10 -6.05
CA ILE A 52 22.03 10.67 -4.98
C ILE A 52 20.63 11.07 -5.45
N TYR A 53 20.46 11.54 -6.68
CA TYR A 53 19.14 11.91 -7.22
C TYR A 53 18.22 10.70 -7.35
N THR A 54 18.76 9.54 -7.73
CA THR A 54 18.00 8.29 -7.79
C THR A 54 17.56 7.86 -6.38
N THR A 55 18.47 7.94 -5.41
CA THR A 55 18.17 7.64 -4.01
C THR A 55 17.09 8.58 -3.47
N LEU A 56 17.21 9.89 -3.72
CA LEU A 56 16.22 10.88 -3.29
C LEU A 56 14.86 10.62 -3.94
N TYR A 57 14.84 10.28 -5.23
CA TYR A 57 13.60 9.96 -5.93
C TYR A 57 12.93 8.69 -5.37
N PHE A 58 13.73 7.67 -5.06
CA PHE A 58 13.26 6.49 -4.35
C PHE A 58 12.68 6.83 -2.97
N LEU A 59 13.37 7.64 -2.18
CA LEU A 59 12.91 8.05 -0.85
C LEU A 59 11.61 8.86 -0.92
N LEU A 60 11.49 9.78 -1.88
CA LEU A 60 10.28 10.57 -2.08
C LEU A 60 9.08 9.69 -2.46
N LEU A 61 9.28 8.75 -3.39
CA LEU A 61 8.20 7.84 -3.77
C LEU A 61 7.81 6.91 -2.61
N TRP A 62 8.79 6.48 -1.81
CA TRP A 62 8.52 5.69 -0.62
C TRP A 62 7.71 6.49 0.42
N ILE A 63 8.11 7.72 0.73
CA ILE A 63 7.38 8.59 1.65
C ILE A 63 5.96 8.82 1.14
N LEU A 64 5.78 9.07 -0.15
CA LEU A 64 4.46 9.20 -0.77
C LEU A 64 3.61 7.93 -0.55
N ASN A 65 4.15 6.75 -0.83
CA ASN A 65 3.45 5.48 -0.62
C ASN A 65 3.05 5.29 0.85
N TYR A 66 3.96 5.59 1.77
CA TYR A 66 3.69 5.51 3.20
C TYR A 66 2.55 6.45 3.61
N LEU A 67 2.58 7.70 3.16
CA LEU A 67 1.53 8.68 3.45
C LEU A 67 0.19 8.26 2.87
N LEU A 68 0.14 7.82 1.61
CA LEU A 68 -1.07 7.33 0.98
C LEU A 68 -1.66 6.15 1.76
N PHE A 69 -0.81 5.24 2.24
CA PHE A 69 -1.23 4.11 3.06
C PHE A 69 -1.79 4.51 4.43
N GLU A 70 -1.16 5.45 5.12
CA GLU A 70 -1.67 5.94 6.41
C GLU A 70 -2.97 6.74 6.23
N ILE A 71 -3.09 7.58 5.19
CA ILE A 71 -4.33 8.31 4.86
C ILE A 71 -5.46 7.32 4.59
N TYR A 72 -5.23 6.34 3.72
CA TYR A 72 -6.22 5.30 3.42
C TYR A 72 -6.78 4.67 4.70
N LYS A 73 -5.89 4.31 5.63
CA LYS A 73 -6.26 3.67 6.88
C LYS A 73 -7.07 4.59 7.79
N ILE A 74 -6.65 5.85 7.95
CA ILE A 74 -7.38 6.84 8.74
C ILE A 74 -8.80 7.01 8.19
N VAL A 75 -8.94 7.08 6.86
CA VAL A 75 -10.25 7.19 6.20
C VAL A 75 -11.10 5.96 6.48
N VAL A 76 -10.56 4.76 6.29
CA VAL A 76 -11.29 3.49 6.53
C VAL A 76 -11.69 3.34 7.99
N ASP A 77 -10.79 3.63 8.93
CA ASP A 77 -11.06 3.54 10.37
C ASP A 77 -12.10 4.59 10.80
N GLY A 78 -12.04 5.80 10.23
CA GLY A 78 -13.04 6.85 10.44
C GLY A 78 -14.44 6.45 9.96
N ILE A 79 -14.55 5.85 8.77
CA ILE A 79 -15.81 5.34 8.23
C ILE A 79 -16.36 4.20 9.10
N LYS A 80 -15.49 3.31 9.61
CA LYS A 80 -15.86 2.22 10.54
C LYS A 80 -16.39 2.74 11.88
N TYR A 81 -15.87 3.85 12.39
CA TYR A 81 -16.24 4.40 13.69
C TYR A 81 -17.59 5.15 13.70
N ASP A 82 -17.95 5.85 12.62
CA ASP A 82 -19.19 6.66 12.58
C ASP A 82 -20.48 5.81 12.52
N GLY A 83 -20.39 4.49 12.30
CA GLY A 83 -21.53 3.55 12.41
C GLY A 83 -22.71 3.77 11.43
N LYS A 84 -22.70 4.85 10.63
CA LYS A 84 -23.77 5.21 9.68
C LYS A 84 -23.80 4.36 8.42
N ILE A 85 -22.74 3.59 8.17
CA ILE A 85 -22.65 2.66 7.06
C ILE A 85 -22.46 1.29 7.69
N GLU A 86 -23.49 0.43 7.69
CA GLU A 86 -23.23 -1.01 7.76
C GLU A 86 -22.34 -1.31 6.55
N ILE A 87 -21.01 -1.39 6.76
CA ILE A 87 -20.01 -1.49 5.68
C ILE A 87 -19.99 -2.89 5.06
N ARG A 88 -21.16 -3.48 4.86
CA ARG A 88 -21.35 -4.72 4.13
C ARG A 88 -22.65 -4.57 3.37
N PRO A 89 -22.62 -4.51 2.03
CA PRO A 89 -23.84 -4.79 1.30
C PRO A 89 -24.34 -6.17 1.74
N LYS A 90 -25.59 -6.27 2.17
CA LYS A 90 -26.27 -7.56 2.36
C LYS A 90 -27.09 -7.79 1.09
N ILE A 91 -26.73 -8.81 0.32
CA ILE A 91 -27.63 -9.37 -0.70
C ILE A 91 -28.16 -10.67 -0.12
N GLY A 92 -29.38 -10.64 0.40
CA GLY A 92 -29.94 -11.71 1.23
C GLY A 92 -29.16 -11.90 2.55
N ASP A 93 -28.96 -13.16 2.98
CA ASP A 93 -28.24 -13.52 4.21
C ASP A 93 -26.70 -13.56 4.08
N LYS A 94 -26.15 -13.29 2.89
CA LYS A 94 -24.70 -13.32 2.66
C LYS A 94 -24.08 -11.96 2.94
N LYS A 95 -23.19 -11.90 3.92
CA LYS A 95 -22.35 -10.72 4.19
C LYS A 95 -21.32 -10.58 3.05
N ILE A 96 -21.40 -9.48 2.29
CA ILE A 96 -20.48 -9.18 1.18
C ILE A 96 -19.17 -8.55 1.73
N ILE A 97 -18.12 -8.61 0.91
CA ILE A 97 -16.87 -7.86 1.05
C ILE A 97 -17.14 -6.40 1.45
N SER A 98 -16.32 -5.85 2.33
CA SER A 98 -16.46 -4.50 2.85
C SER A 98 -16.24 -3.42 1.78
N TYR A 99 -16.97 -2.30 1.88
CA TYR A 99 -16.90 -1.20 0.90
C TYR A 99 -15.51 -0.59 0.73
N ASP A 100 -14.66 -0.59 1.76
CA ASP A 100 -13.26 -0.17 1.66
C ASP A 100 -12.48 -1.02 0.66
N VAL A 101 -12.65 -2.34 0.69
CA VAL A 101 -12.04 -3.26 -0.28
C VAL A 101 -12.65 -3.07 -1.68
N ILE A 102 -13.96 -2.84 -1.78
CA ILE A 102 -14.61 -2.57 -3.07
C ILE A 102 -14.06 -1.29 -3.70
N ILE A 103 -13.93 -0.20 -2.93
CA ILE A 103 -13.37 1.08 -3.41
C ILE A 103 -11.94 0.87 -3.91
N LEU A 104 -11.11 0.10 -3.18
CA LEU A 104 -9.76 -0.21 -3.61
C LEU A 104 -9.72 -1.03 -4.90
N ILE A 105 -10.64 -1.97 -5.10
CA ILE A 105 -10.75 -2.74 -6.35
C ILE A 105 -11.10 -1.80 -7.51
N VAL A 106 -12.03 -0.85 -7.31
CA VAL A 106 -12.37 0.16 -8.33
C VAL A 106 -11.15 1.03 -8.67
N ILE A 107 -10.43 1.53 -7.66
CA ILE A 107 -9.19 2.29 -7.85
C ILE A 107 -8.15 1.45 -8.61
N PHE A 108 -8.00 0.17 -8.24
CA PHE A 108 -7.08 -0.74 -8.90
C PHE A 108 -7.40 -0.88 -10.40
N ILE A 109 -8.67 -1.07 -10.74
CA ILE A 109 -9.13 -1.15 -12.14
C ILE A 109 -8.82 0.16 -12.86
N LEU A 110 -9.12 1.32 -12.27
CA LEU A 110 -8.82 2.62 -12.87
C LEU A 110 -7.31 2.80 -13.12
N LEU A 111 -6.45 2.39 -12.18
CA LEU A 111 -5.00 2.48 -12.32
C LEU A 111 -4.43 1.64 -13.47
N ILE A 112 -5.11 0.55 -13.87
CA ILE A 112 -4.70 -0.24 -15.03
C ILE A 112 -4.92 0.54 -16.33
N PHE A 113 -5.98 1.36 -16.40
CA PHE A 113 -6.34 2.13 -17.60
C PHE A 113 -5.66 3.50 -17.69
N ILE A 114 -5.15 4.05 -16.59
CA ILE A 114 -4.46 5.34 -16.61
C ILE A 114 -3.04 5.18 -17.17
N GLU A 115 -2.67 6.05 -18.10
CA GLU A 115 -1.33 6.10 -18.70
C GLU A 115 -0.31 6.80 -17.82
N PHE A 116 -0.01 6.22 -16.65
CA PHE A 116 1.13 6.67 -15.86
C PHE A 116 2.47 6.20 -16.44
N GLU A 117 3.51 6.97 -16.15
CA GLU A 117 4.91 6.54 -16.25
C GLU A 117 5.10 5.17 -15.60
N ARG A 118 5.92 4.32 -16.25
CA ARG A 118 5.98 2.88 -15.94
C ARG A 118 6.31 2.60 -14.47
N LEU A 119 7.27 3.32 -13.91
CA LEU A 119 7.63 3.22 -12.49
C LEU A 119 6.45 3.54 -11.57
N PHE A 120 5.78 4.67 -11.80
CA PHE A 120 4.61 5.07 -10.99
C PHE A 120 3.47 4.07 -11.13
N ARG A 121 3.25 3.55 -12.33
CA ARG A 121 2.21 2.54 -12.58
C ARG A 121 2.47 1.28 -11.77
N PHE A 122 3.66 0.69 -11.85
CA PHE A 122 4.02 -0.49 -11.06
C PHE A 122 3.91 -0.22 -9.56
N ASN A 123 4.42 0.93 -9.13
CA ASN A 123 4.42 1.33 -7.74
C ASN A 123 2.99 1.43 -7.15
N PHE A 124 2.09 2.14 -7.82
CA PHE A 124 0.71 2.30 -7.33
C PHE A 124 -0.12 1.02 -7.42
N ILE A 125 0.08 0.22 -8.47
CA ILE A 125 -0.55 -1.11 -8.60
C ILE A 125 -0.15 -1.98 -7.40
N LEU A 126 1.13 -2.08 -7.08
CA LEU A 126 1.61 -2.87 -5.94
C LEU A 126 1.09 -2.32 -4.61
N LEU A 127 1.04 -0.99 -4.45
CA LEU A 127 0.51 -0.37 -3.25
C LEU A 127 -0.98 -0.69 -3.03
N VAL A 128 -1.80 -0.56 -4.08
CA VAL A 128 -3.24 -0.85 -3.99
C VAL A 128 -3.49 -2.34 -3.77
N LEU A 129 -2.73 -3.23 -4.43
CA LEU A 129 -2.79 -4.67 -4.16
C LEU A 129 -2.50 -4.98 -2.69
N PHE A 130 -1.46 -4.35 -2.13
CA PHE A 130 -1.14 -4.51 -0.71
C PHE A 130 -2.28 -4.02 0.21
N MET A 131 -2.92 -2.89 -0.11
CA MET A 131 -4.09 -2.40 0.62
C MET A 131 -5.28 -3.35 0.54
N ILE A 132 -5.56 -3.93 -0.63
CA ILE A 132 -6.64 -4.92 -0.83
C ILE A 132 -6.37 -6.18 0.00
N LEU A 133 -5.15 -6.73 -0.09
CA LEU A 133 -4.75 -7.92 0.68
C LEU A 133 -4.89 -7.69 2.19
N ARG A 134 -4.54 -6.48 2.65
CA ARG A 134 -4.75 -6.09 4.04
C ARG A 134 -6.23 -6.06 4.41
N GLY A 135 -7.08 -5.41 3.61
CA GLY A 135 -8.53 -5.35 3.88
C GLY A 135 -9.16 -6.74 3.92
N ILE A 136 -8.82 -7.62 2.98
CA ILE A 136 -9.28 -9.01 2.98
C ILE A 136 -8.81 -9.76 4.24
N LYS A 137 -7.56 -9.56 4.66
CA LYS A 137 -7.03 -10.18 5.90
C LYS A 137 -7.81 -9.73 7.15
N GLU A 138 -8.20 -8.46 7.21
CA GLU A 138 -9.01 -7.93 8.31
C GLU A 138 -10.42 -8.55 8.31
N GLU A 139 -11.04 -8.73 7.13
CA GLU A 139 -12.33 -9.42 6.98
C GLU A 139 -12.26 -10.89 7.43
N ILE A 140 -11.25 -11.66 6.99
CA ILE A 140 -11.08 -13.07 7.39
C ILE A 140 -10.95 -13.20 8.92
N LYS A 141 -10.24 -12.27 9.56
CA LYS A 141 -10.11 -12.25 11.04
C LYS A 141 -11.44 -12.00 11.73
N TYR A 142 -12.32 -11.22 11.12
CA TYR A 142 -13.66 -10.96 11.63
C TYR A 142 -14.57 -12.19 11.53
N TYR A 143 -14.58 -12.91 10.39
CA TYR A 143 -15.42 -14.11 10.22
C TYR A 143 -14.99 -15.33 11.04
N LYS A 144 -13.74 -15.35 11.52
CA LYS A 144 -13.24 -16.41 12.43
C LYS A 144 -13.54 -16.13 13.91
N LYS A 145 -14.06 -14.96 14.25
CA LYS A 145 -14.53 -14.61 15.61
C LYS A 145 -16.01 -14.92 15.76
#